data_AF-A0A3S0PT25-F1
#
_entry.id   AF-A0A3S0PT25-F1
#
_cell.length_a   1.000
_cell.length_b   1.000
_cell.length_c   1.000
_cell.angle_alpha   90.00
_cell.angle_beta   90.00
_cell.angle_gamma   90.00
#
_symmetry.space_group_name_H-M   'P 1'
#
loop_
_entity.id
_entity.type
_entity.pdbx_description
1 polymer ?
#
loop_
_entity_poly.entity_id
_entity_poly.type
_entity_poly.pdbx_seq_one_letter_code
_entity_poly.pdbx_strand_id
1 'polypeptide(L)'
;MKRLQNRAYALLVGVITLMTCVSTTSCGSDDLEDLFNKLGGVVYQDMDTKISVTYFSTANYNNPLIFIIPKTMLGKEIDLSAKGDWQVGGPETDGVHDGSEGYYEKGSYLYILTKNKNKIELRFKLIRLGRTIEGSYEGKMYNSKDALDEALKKGKI
;
A
#
# COMPACT_ATOMS: atom_id res chain seq x y z
N MET A 1 -7.24 8.88 -45.03
CA MET A 1 -7.36 8.98 -43.55
C MET A 1 -7.08 7.60 -42.94
N LYS A 2 -5.83 7.31 -42.54
CA LYS A 2 -5.46 6.03 -41.88
C LYS A 2 -4.00 6.03 -41.40
N ARG A 3 -3.53 7.07 -40.68
CA ARG A 3 -2.16 7.10 -40.11
C ARG A 3 -2.01 7.96 -38.82
N LEU A 4 -3.05 8.05 -37.98
CA LEU A 4 -3.02 8.88 -36.77
C LEU A 4 -3.27 8.14 -35.45
N GLN A 5 -3.45 6.81 -35.46
CA GLN A 5 -3.73 6.06 -34.23
C GLN A 5 -2.50 5.44 -33.54
N ASN A 6 -1.32 5.42 -34.17
CA ASN A 6 -0.15 4.71 -33.61
C ASN A 6 0.90 5.60 -32.91
N ARG A 7 0.60 6.87 -32.60
CA ARG A 7 1.54 7.76 -31.89
C ARG A 7 1.07 8.24 -30.51
N ALA A 8 -0.11 7.83 -30.06
CA ALA A 8 -0.61 8.15 -28.71
C ALA A 8 -0.06 7.19 -27.63
N TYR A 9 0.34 5.98 -28.00
CA TYR A 9 0.83 4.96 -27.05
C TYR A 9 2.32 5.07 -26.70
N ALA A 10 3.07 5.98 -27.33
CA ALA A 10 4.49 6.18 -27.03
C ALA A 10 4.76 7.29 -25.99
N LEU A 11 3.74 8.05 -25.58
CA LEU A 11 3.87 9.16 -24.61
C LEU A 11 3.49 8.77 -23.17
N LEU A 12 3.02 7.55 -22.94
CA LEU A 12 2.56 7.08 -21.61
C LEU A 12 3.61 6.29 -20.82
N VAL A 13 4.86 6.25 -21.30
CA VAL A 13 6.01 5.60 -20.61
C VAL A 13 6.98 6.65 -20.02
N GLY A 14 6.63 7.94 -20.08
CA GLY A 14 7.52 9.05 -19.71
C GLY A 14 7.15 9.80 -18.42
N VAL A 15 6.53 9.16 -17.43
CA VAL A 15 6.21 9.80 -16.12
C VAL A 15 6.69 8.92 -14.96
N ILE A 16 7.93 8.41 -15.06
CA ILE A 16 8.67 7.85 -13.92
C ILE A 16 10.08 8.43 -13.96
N THR A 17 10.19 9.75 -13.94
CA THR A 17 11.46 10.48 -13.72
C THR A 17 11.15 11.93 -13.37
N LEU A 18 10.52 12.18 -12.22
CA LEU A 18 10.59 13.52 -11.61
C LEU A 18 10.29 13.47 -10.11
N MET A 19 11.26 12.98 -9.33
CA MET A 19 11.39 13.30 -7.91
C MET A 19 12.85 13.44 -7.46
N THR A 20 13.71 13.91 -8.35
CA THR A 20 14.99 14.52 -7.97
C THR A 20 14.99 15.95 -8.48
N CYS A 21 15.32 16.88 -7.59
CA CYS A 21 15.34 18.34 -7.76
C CYS A 21 14.09 19.09 -7.27
N VAL A 22 13.81 18.97 -5.97
CA VAL A 22 13.43 20.14 -5.17
C VAL A 22 14.43 20.24 -4.00
N SER A 23 15.59 20.82 -4.26
CA SER A 23 16.45 21.43 -3.24
C SER A 23 16.01 22.91 -3.18
N THR A 24 15.58 23.51 -2.08
CA THR A 24 16.25 23.59 -0.77
C THR A 24 15.26 23.96 0.36
N THR A 25 15.07 23.07 1.33
CA THR A 25 15.19 23.35 2.77
C THR A 25 15.43 22.01 3.46
N SER A 26 16.58 21.90 4.09
CA SER A 26 17.04 20.78 4.91
C SER A 26 16.08 20.49 6.07
N CYS A 27 16.03 19.22 6.47
CA CYS A 27 15.29 18.61 7.59
C CYS A 27 13.79 18.36 7.35
N GLY A 28 13.41 17.09 7.27
CA GLY A 28 12.01 16.68 7.32
C GLY A 28 11.71 15.25 6.84
N SER A 29 12.64 14.57 6.15
CA SER A 29 12.44 13.16 5.76
C SER A 29 12.31 12.25 6.97
N ASP A 30 13.17 12.46 7.95
CA ASP A 30 13.22 11.64 9.17
C ASP A 30 12.01 11.95 10.06
N ASP A 31 11.54 13.20 10.07
CA ASP A 31 10.36 13.63 10.83
C ASP A 31 9.07 13.07 10.26
N LEU A 32 8.97 12.92 8.93
CA LEU A 32 7.82 12.31 8.25
C LEU A 32 7.75 10.81 8.52
N GLU A 33 8.87 10.11 8.40
CA GLU A 33 8.98 8.69 8.71
C GLU A 33 8.63 8.42 10.18
N ASP A 34 9.22 9.19 11.11
CA ASP A 34 8.92 9.12 12.55
C ASP A 34 7.47 9.54 12.90
N LEU A 35 6.83 10.36 12.06
CA LEU A 35 5.41 10.72 12.13
C LEU A 35 4.49 9.55 11.78
N PHE A 36 4.74 8.89 10.64
CA PHE A 36 3.96 7.72 10.21
C PHE A 36 4.15 6.54 11.18
N ASN A 37 5.37 6.41 11.71
CA ASN A 37 5.74 5.42 12.72
C ASN A 37 4.92 5.49 14.02
N LYS A 38 4.48 6.69 14.42
CA LYS A 38 3.68 6.92 15.65
C LYS A 38 2.18 6.69 15.46
N LEU A 39 1.69 6.51 14.23
CA LEU A 39 0.25 6.47 13.97
C LEU A 39 -0.39 5.13 14.31
N GLY A 40 0.29 4.00 14.10
CA GLY A 40 -0.27 2.66 14.27
C GLY A 40 -1.60 2.50 13.52
N GLY A 41 -1.58 1.98 12.29
CA GLY A 41 -2.82 1.82 11.54
C GLY A 41 -2.65 1.73 10.04
N VAL A 42 -3.68 2.22 9.32
CA VAL A 42 -3.78 2.07 7.87
C VAL A 42 -3.82 3.43 7.19
N VAL A 43 -2.93 3.61 6.22
CA VAL A 43 -3.03 4.67 5.20
C VAL A 43 -3.70 4.08 3.97
N TYR A 44 -4.78 4.70 3.53
CA TYR A 44 -5.58 4.30 2.38
C TYR A 44 -5.42 5.31 1.25
N GLN A 45 -5.14 4.81 0.05
CA GLN A 45 -5.07 5.61 -1.16
C GLN A 45 -6.06 5.06 -2.20
N ASP A 46 -7.00 5.92 -2.60
CA ASP A 46 -7.91 5.63 -3.69
C ASP A 46 -7.24 5.98 -5.02
N MET A 47 -7.03 4.99 -5.89
CA MET A 47 -6.54 5.20 -7.26
C MET A 47 -7.70 5.02 -8.24
N ASP A 48 -7.49 5.09 -9.55
CA ASP A 48 -8.60 4.99 -10.52
C ASP A 48 -9.33 3.62 -10.43
N THR A 49 -8.63 2.53 -10.73
CA THR A 49 -9.19 1.16 -10.74
C THR A 49 -8.77 0.29 -9.55
N LYS A 50 -7.80 0.77 -8.76
CA LYS A 50 -7.16 0.06 -7.65
C LYS A 50 -7.23 0.87 -6.36
N ILE A 51 -6.92 0.20 -5.26
CA ILE A 51 -6.64 0.83 -3.97
C ILE A 51 -5.21 0.46 -3.54
N SER A 52 -4.60 1.30 -2.73
CA SER A 52 -3.41 0.96 -1.96
C SER A 52 -3.70 1.09 -0.47
N VAL A 53 -3.26 0.11 0.30
CA VAL A 53 -3.37 0.07 1.76
C VAL A 53 -1.98 -0.16 2.33
N THR A 54 -1.46 0.84 3.03
CA THR A 54 -0.23 0.70 3.81
C THR A 54 -0.59 0.43 5.26
N TYR A 55 -0.14 -0.70 5.78
CA TYR A 55 -0.34 -1.15 7.16
C TYR A 55 0.93 -0.97 7.98
N PHE A 56 0.81 -0.22 9.06
CA PHE A 56 1.85 0.00 10.05
C PHE A 56 1.51 -0.82 11.31
N SER A 57 2.26 -1.89 11.55
CA SER A 57 2.11 -2.71 12.76
C SER A 57 2.54 -1.90 13.98
N THR A 58 1.77 -1.99 15.07
CA THR A 58 2.15 -1.38 16.35
C THR A 58 3.39 -2.03 16.96
N ALA A 59 3.68 -3.28 16.61
CA ALA A 59 4.84 -4.02 17.09
C ALA A 59 6.11 -3.74 16.27
N ASN A 60 5.98 -3.35 15.00
CA ASN A 60 7.10 -3.13 14.10
C ASN A 60 6.76 -2.08 13.03
N TYR A 61 6.84 -0.81 13.43
CA TYR A 61 6.35 0.32 12.64
C TYR A 61 7.28 0.72 11.48
N ASN A 62 8.59 0.46 11.59
CA ASN A 62 9.59 0.71 10.55
C ASN A 62 9.48 -0.25 9.35
N ASN A 63 8.61 -1.27 9.46
CA ASN A 63 8.42 -2.31 8.46
C ASN A 63 6.97 -2.33 7.96
N PRO A 64 6.52 -1.28 7.25
CA PRO A 64 5.16 -1.25 6.74
C PRO A 64 4.95 -2.31 5.66
N LEU A 65 3.74 -2.88 5.65
CA LEU A 65 3.26 -3.71 4.55
C LEU A 65 2.36 -2.88 3.64
N ILE A 66 2.54 -3.01 2.34
CA ILE A 66 1.77 -2.32 1.31
C ILE A 66 1.00 -3.37 0.52
N PHE A 67 -0.31 -3.17 0.41
CA PHE A 67 -1.21 -4.02 -0.34
C PHE A 67 -1.89 -3.22 -1.45
N ILE A 68 -1.83 -3.70 -2.68
CA ILE A 68 -2.50 -3.07 -3.82
C ILE A 68 -3.46 -4.08 -4.44
N ILE A 69 -4.75 -3.73 -4.52
CA ILE A 69 -5.79 -4.60 -5.09
C ILE A 69 -6.76 -3.81 -5.98
N PRO A 70 -7.44 -4.45 -6.94
CA PRO A 70 -8.57 -3.89 -7.66
C PRO A 70 -9.70 -3.53 -6.70
N LYS A 71 -10.39 -2.42 -6.97
CA LYS A 71 -11.58 -2.03 -6.20
C LYS A 71 -12.66 -3.11 -6.20
N THR A 72 -12.73 -3.92 -7.26
CA THR A 72 -13.70 -5.02 -7.42
C THR A 72 -13.49 -6.19 -6.43
N MET A 73 -12.35 -6.22 -5.74
CA MET A 73 -12.00 -7.23 -4.73
C MET A 73 -12.25 -6.75 -3.29
N LEU A 74 -12.66 -5.50 -3.09
CA LEU A 74 -13.08 -5.03 -1.77
C LEU A 74 -14.20 -5.90 -1.20
N GLY A 75 -14.06 -6.28 0.08
CA GLY A 75 -14.99 -7.14 0.79
C GLY A 75 -14.92 -8.62 0.41
N LYS A 76 -13.95 -9.01 -0.42
CA LYS A 76 -13.70 -10.41 -0.79
C LYS A 76 -12.35 -10.86 -0.25
N GLU A 77 -12.27 -12.14 0.13
CA GLU A 77 -10.99 -12.76 0.43
C GLU A 77 -10.26 -13.06 -0.88
N ILE A 78 -9.00 -12.65 -0.94
CA ILE A 78 -8.09 -12.85 -2.07
C ILE A 78 -7.15 -13.97 -1.69
N ASP A 79 -7.15 -15.06 -2.45
CA ASP A 79 -6.13 -16.10 -2.35
C ASP A 79 -4.82 -15.58 -2.96
N LEU A 80 -3.81 -15.38 -2.10
CA LEU A 80 -2.51 -14.87 -2.51
C LEU A 80 -1.59 -15.97 -3.05
N SER A 81 -1.96 -17.24 -2.92
CA SER A 81 -1.21 -18.35 -3.54
C SER A 81 -1.58 -18.54 -5.02
N ALA A 82 -2.77 -18.06 -5.40
CA ALA A 82 -3.27 -18.11 -6.75
C ALA A 82 -2.87 -16.88 -7.58
N LYS A 83 -2.78 -17.07 -8.89
CA LYS A 83 -2.59 -15.98 -9.84
C LYS A 83 -3.72 -14.94 -9.70
N GLY A 84 -3.37 -13.66 -9.65
CA GLY A 84 -4.35 -12.59 -9.48
C GLY A 84 -3.82 -11.21 -9.81
N ASP A 85 -4.73 -10.23 -9.84
CA ASP A 85 -4.36 -8.81 -9.86
C ASP A 85 -4.30 -8.33 -8.42
N TRP A 86 -3.16 -8.54 -7.78
CA TRP A 86 -2.85 -8.03 -6.44
C TRP A 86 -1.35 -7.79 -6.35
N GLN A 87 -0.92 -6.93 -5.44
CA GLN A 87 0.50 -6.76 -5.08
C GLN A 87 0.64 -6.65 -3.57
N VAL A 88 1.71 -7.25 -3.05
CA VAL A 88 2.13 -7.19 -1.66
C VAL A 88 3.59 -6.76 -1.62
N GLY A 89 3.92 -5.77 -0.83
CA GLY A 89 5.29 -5.31 -0.67
C GLY A 89 5.60 -4.81 0.73
N GLY A 90 6.88 -4.67 1.03
CA GLY A 90 7.36 -4.16 2.31
C GLY A 90 8.74 -4.73 2.66
N PRO A 91 9.39 -4.19 3.71
CA PRO A 91 10.70 -4.68 4.14
C PRO A 91 10.69 -6.16 4.56
N GLU A 92 9.58 -6.67 5.12
CA GLU A 92 9.47 -8.07 5.55
C GLU A 92 9.13 -9.06 4.44
N THR A 93 8.80 -8.57 3.23
CA THR A 93 8.44 -9.41 2.09
C THR A 93 9.57 -9.58 1.08
N ASP A 94 10.78 -9.11 1.38
CA ASP A 94 11.95 -9.12 0.48
C ASP A 94 11.69 -8.42 -0.88
N GLY A 95 10.86 -7.36 -0.88
CA GLY A 95 10.51 -6.58 -2.07
C GLY A 95 9.01 -6.55 -2.37
N VAL A 96 8.67 -6.09 -3.58
CA VAL A 96 7.28 -6.03 -4.09
C VAL A 96 7.00 -7.26 -4.93
N HIS A 97 5.91 -7.94 -4.62
CA HIS A 97 5.47 -9.17 -5.28
C HIS A 97 4.06 -8.99 -5.79
N ASP A 98 3.84 -9.44 -7.01
CA ASP A 98 2.54 -9.38 -7.65
C ASP A 98 1.89 -10.77 -7.64
N GLY A 99 0.63 -10.83 -8.08
CA GLY A 99 -0.09 -12.07 -8.29
C GLY A 99 0.40 -12.92 -9.45
N SER A 100 1.71 -12.91 -9.72
CA SER A 100 2.37 -14.02 -10.39
C SER A 100 2.20 -15.30 -9.56
N GLU A 101 1.95 -16.40 -10.25
CA GLU A 101 1.60 -17.67 -9.62
C GLU A 101 2.75 -18.21 -8.75
N GLY A 102 2.44 -18.71 -7.56
CA GLY A 102 3.35 -19.51 -6.74
C GLY A 102 4.34 -18.75 -5.87
N TYR A 103 4.20 -17.42 -5.70
CA TYR A 103 5.06 -16.67 -4.78
C TYR A 103 4.75 -16.95 -3.30
N TYR A 104 3.47 -16.91 -2.92
CA TYR A 104 2.99 -17.26 -1.59
C TYR A 104 2.44 -18.69 -1.54
N GLU A 105 2.57 -19.32 -0.39
CA GLU A 105 2.08 -20.67 -0.15
C GLU A 105 0.58 -20.70 0.12
N LYS A 106 -0.04 -21.87 -0.13
CA LYS A 106 -1.47 -22.10 0.09
C LYS A 106 -1.88 -21.73 1.52
N GLY A 107 -3.00 -21.02 1.64
CA GLY A 107 -3.50 -20.49 2.91
C GLY A 107 -3.05 -19.05 3.19
N SER A 108 -2.24 -18.46 2.31
CA SER A 108 -1.99 -17.02 2.28
C SER A 108 -3.21 -16.29 1.73
N TYR A 109 -3.66 -15.25 2.42
CA TYR A 109 -4.84 -14.48 2.02
C TYR A 109 -4.72 -13.01 2.36
N LEU A 110 -5.52 -12.21 1.65
CA LEU A 110 -5.75 -10.80 1.94
C LEU A 110 -7.24 -10.49 1.90
N TYR A 111 -7.72 -9.76 2.89
CA TYR A 111 -9.08 -9.24 2.95
C TYR A 111 -9.03 -7.75 3.31
N ILE A 112 -9.68 -6.93 2.48
CA ILE A 112 -9.80 -5.49 2.70
C ILE A 112 -11.26 -5.10 2.51
N LEU A 113 -11.87 -4.48 3.52
CA LEU A 113 -13.23 -3.94 3.46
C LEU A 113 -13.25 -2.50 3.95
N THR A 114 -13.73 -1.59 3.11
CA THR A 114 -14.08 -0.22 3.53
C THR A 114 -15.51 -0.22 4.06
N LYS A 115 -15.71 0.01 5.36
CA LYS A 115 -17.06 0.02 5.98
C LYS A 115 -17.77 1.36 5.80
N ASN A 116 -17.02 2.47 5.81
CA ASN A 116 -17.50 3.85 5.72
C ASN A 116 -16.39 4.71 5.08
N LYS A 117 -16.65 6.02 4.85
CA LYS A 117 -15.64 6.96 4.31
C LYS A 117 -14.30 6.95 5.06
N ASN A 118 -14.29 6.58 6.35
CA ASN A 118 -13.10 6.69 7.21
C ASN A 118 -12.78 5.41 7.99
N LYS A 119 -13.40 4.25 7.67
CA LYS A 119 -13.17 2.99 8.41
C LYS A 119 -12.83 1.85 7.49
N ILE A 120 -11.84 1.07 7.91
CA ILE A 120 -11.36 -0.10 7.18
C ILE A 120 -11.27 -1.30 8.11
N GLU A 121 -11.50 -2.48 7.54
CA GLU A 121 -11.11 -3.77 8.07
C GLU A 121 -10.08 -4.38 7.12
N LEU A 122 -8.92 -4.71 7.66
CA LEU A 122 -7.82 -5.39 6.99
C LEU A 122 -7.55 -6.68 7.75
N ARG A 123 -7.46 -7.79 7.04
CA ARG A 123 -6.98 -9.07 7.57
C ARG A 123 -6.06 -9.69 6.53
N PHE A 124 -4.92 -10.21 6.97
CA PHE A 124 -3.99 -10.84 6.06
C PHE A 124 -3.20 -11.95 6.74
N LYS A 125 -2.76 -12.89 5.90
CA LYS A 125 -1.79 -13.93 6.25
C LYS A 125 -0.89 -14.17 5.04
N LEU A 126 0.41 -14.07 5.23
CA LEU A 126 1.43 -14.28 4.22
C LEU A 126 2.29 -15.47 4.65
N ILE A 127 2.23 -16.58 3.91
CA ILE A 127 2.99 -17.79 4.18
C ILE A 127 4.02 -17.96 3.08
N ARG A 128 5.30 -18.03 3.45
CA ARG A 128 6.40 -18.23 2.49
C ARG A 128 7.64 -18.80 3.15
N LEU A 129 8.23 -19.81 2.54
CA LEU A 129 9.48 -20.45 2.95
C LEU A 129 9.48 -20.82 4.45
N GLY A 130 8.35 -21.35 4.94
CA GLY A 130 8.15 -21.71 6.34
C GLY A 130 8.01 -20.53 7.31
N ARG A 131 7.96 -19.29 6.82
CA ARG A 131 7.64 -18.08 7.60
C ARG A 131 6.18 -17.71 7.43
N THR A 132 5.57 -17.21 8.49
CA THR A 132 4.20 -16.66 8.47
C THR A 132 4.23 -15.24 9.03
N ILE A 133 3.67 -14.30 8.27
CA ILE A 133 3.40 -12.94 8.71
C ILE A 133 1.88 -12.77 8.64
N GLU A 134 1.25 -12.47 9.75
CA GLU A 134 -0.21 -12.27 9.81
C GLU A 134 -0.56 -11.06 10.64
N GLY A 135 -1.72 -10.48 10.33
CA GLY A 135 -2.17 -9.29 11.01
C GLY A 135 -3.62 -8.97 10.70
N SER A 136 -4.19 -8.17 11.59
CA SER A 136 -5.53 -7.64 11.43
C SER A 136 -5.58 -6.22 11.95
N TYR A 137 -6.33 -5.37 11.25
CA TYR A 137 -6.62 -4.01 11.68
C TYR A 137 -8.09 -3.71 11.43
N GLU A 138 -8.78 -3.21 12.45
CA GLU A 138 -10.09 -2.60 12.29
C GLU A 138 -10.05 -1.22 12.95
N GLY A 139 -10.32 -0.18 12.17
CA GLY A 139 -10.21 1.16 12.70
C GLY A 139 -10.31 2.26 11.67
N LYS A 140 -9.84 3.44 12.07
CA LYS A 140 -9.81 4.62 11.23
C LYS A 140 -8.74 4.43 10.15
N MET A 141 -9.13 4.63 8.90
CA MET A 141 -8.15 4.78 7.82
C MET A 141 -7.84 6.27 7.62
N TYR A 142 -6.58 6.57 7.33
CA TYR A 142 -6.13 7.91 7.01
C TYR A 142 -5.89 8.01 5.50
N ASN A 143 -6.32 9.10 4.87
CA ASN A 143 -5.78 9.42 3.55
C ASN A 143 -4.36 10.00 3.72
N SER A 144 -3.52 10.01 2.68
CA SER A 144 -2.11 10.45 2.81
C SER A 144 -1.97 11.86 3.40
N LYS A 145 -2.92 12.76 3.11
CA LYS A 145 -2.95 14.13 3.65
C LYS A 145 -3.40 14.15 5.11
N ASP A 146 -4.46 13.43 5.47
CA ASP A 146 -4.96 13.32 6.84
C ASP A 146 -3.95 12.59 7.74
N ALA A 147 -3.22 11.63 7.19
CA ALA A 147 -2.14 10.94 7.88
C ALA A 147 -1.02 11.93 8.19
N LEU A 148 -0.62 12.74 7.20
CA LEU A 148 0.35 13.82 7.39
C LEU A 148 -0.13 14.85 8.42
N ASP A 149 -1.37 15.34 8.30
CA ASP A 149 -1.96 16.34 9.20
C ASP A 149 -2.11 15.81 10.65
N GLU A 150 -2.53 14.56 10.81
CA GLU A 150 -2.67 13.92 12.12
C GLU A 150 -1.31 13.72 12.78
N ALA A 151 -0.34 13.30 11.98
CA ALA A 151 0.99 13.03 12.46
C ALA A 151 1.69 14.37 12.82
N LEU A 152 1.48 15.44 12.06
CA LEU A 152 1.91 16.81 12.39
C LEU A 152 1.23 17.34 13.68
N LYS A 153 -0.03 16.98 13.95
CA LYS A 153 -0.70 17.35 15.23
C LYS A 153 -0.15 16.60 16.43
N LYS A 154 0.27 15.34 16.26
CA LYS A 154 0.81 14.49 17.33
C LYS A 154 2.28 14.78 17.61
N GLY A 155 3.06 15.15 16.59
CA GLY A 155 4.39 15.72 16.74
C GLY A 155 4.29 17.22 16.94
N LYS A 156 4.04 17.68 18.17
CA LYS A 156 4.01 19.12 18.51
C LYS A 156 5.22 19.86 17.91
N ILE A 157 4.96 20.69 16.90
CA ILE A 157 5.67 21.92 16.62
C ILE A 157 4.77 23.05 17.13
#